data_AF-C0FYZ3-F1
#
_entry.id   AF-C0FYZ3-F1
#
_cell.length_a   1.000
_cell.length_b   1.000
_cell.length_c   1.000
_cell.angle_alpha   90.00
_cell.angle_beta   90.00
_cell.angle_gamma   90.00
#
_symmetry.space_group_name_H-M   'P 1'
#
loop_
_entity.id
_entity.type
_entity.pdbx_description
1 polymer ?
#
loop_
_entity_poly.entity_id
_entity_poly.type
_entity_poly.pdbx_seq_one_letter_code
_entity_poly.pdbx_strand_id
1 'polypeptide(L)' 'MGVTYFQYLNEIRLSHIYRDLTSTDLPLKVLLEKHGFTNYKLFRKMFYEQFATTPGEYRKNAAVSD' A
#
# COMPACT_ATOMS: atom_id res chain seq x y z
N MET A 1 -22.63 -8.72 3.63
CA MET A 1 -22.14 -8.38 2.27
C MET A 1 -20.69 -8.84 2.20
N GLY A 2 -20.41 -9.86 1.39
CA GLY A 2 -19.10 -10.51 1.34
C GLY A 2 -18.14 -9.74 0.45
N VAL A 3 -16.92 -9.54 0.93
CA VAL A 3 -15.80 -9.12 0.09
C VAL A 3 -15.58 -10.18 -1.00
N THR A 4 -15.36 -9.74 -2.23
CA THR A 4 -14.98 -10.64 -3.32
C THR A 4 -13.59 -11.21 -3.03
N TYR A 5 -13.30 -12.42 -3.51
CA TYR A 5 -11.96 -13.01 -3.41
C TYR A 5 -10.85 -12.06 -3.87
N PHE A 6 -11.13 -11.29 -4.93
CA PHE A 6 -10.21 -10.30 -5.46
C PHE A 6 -9.96 -9.14 -4.49
N GLN A 7 -10.99 -8.65 -3.79
CA GLN A 7 -10.83 -7.60 -2.78
C GLN A 7 -10.00 -8.09 -1.59
N TYR A 8 -10.33 -9.27 -1.05
CA TYR A 8 -9.60 -9.86 0.07
C TYR A 8 -8.11 -10.07 -0.26
N LEU A 9 -7.83 -10.58 -1.46
CA LEU A 9 -6.46 -10.78 -1.91
C LEU A 9 -5.71 -9.45 -2.10
N ASN A 10 -6.39 -8.39 -2.55
CA ASN A 10 -5.80 -7.06 -2.63
C ASN A 10 -5.56 -6.44 -1.25
N GLU A 11 -6.42 -6.68 -0.25
CA GLU A 11 -6.20 -6.24 1.14
C GLU A 11 -4.96 -6.89 1.75
N ILE A 12 -4.76 -8.20 1.52
CA ILE A 12 -3.54 -8.89 1.96
C ILE A 12 -2.31 -8.28 1.27
N ARG A 13 -2.35 -8.08 -0.05
CA ARG A 13 -1.25 -7.46 -0.80
C ARG A 13 -0.93 -6.06 -0.28
N LEU A 14 -1.96 -5.24 -0.03
CA LEU A 14 -1.82 -3.90 0.55
C LEU A 14 -1.14 -3.96 1.91
N SER A 15 -1.55 -4.89 2.79
CA SER A 15 -0.92 -5.11 4.10
C SER A 15 0.58 -5.37 4.01
N HIS A 16 1.01 -6.20 3.06
CA HIS A 16 2.44 -6.43 2.81
C HIS A 16 3.14 -5.18 2.26
N ILE A 17 2.52 -4.47 1.31
CA ILE A 17 3.07 -3.23 0.77
C ILE A 17 3.24 -2.18 1.87
N TYR A 18 2.28 -2.03 2.79
CA TYR A 18 2.39 -1.08 3.92
C TYR A 18 3.58 -1.38 4.81
N ARG A 19 3.79 -2.65 5.16
CA ARG A 19 4.91 -3.09 5.99
C ARG A 19 6.25 -2.84 5.29
N ASP A 20 6.32 -3.12 3.98
CA ASP A 20 7.54 -2.83 3.21
C ASP A 20 7.74 -1.31 3.01
N LEU A 21 6.67 -0.52 3.01
CA LEU A 21 6.73 0.94 2.84
C LEU A 21 7.42 1.63 4.01
N THR A 22 7.25 1.09 5.22
CA THR A 22 7.87 1.57 6.46
C THR A 22 9.21 0.88 6.74
N SER A 23 9.35 -0.38 6.35
CA SER A 23 10.59 -1.15 6.55
C SER A 23 11.67 -0.87 5.51
N THR A 24 11.32 -0.27 4.36
CA THR A 24 12.25 -0.08 3.24
C THR A 24 12.14 1.31 2.65
N ASP A 25 13.28 1.87 2.23
CA ASP A 25 13.32 3.15 1.52
C ASP A 25 13.10 3.00 -0.01
N LEU A 26 12.75 1.80 -0.47
CA LEU A 26 12.52 1.54 -1.89
C LEU A 26 11.37 2.41 -2.45
N PRO A 27 11.44 2.88 -3.69
CA PRO A 27 10.33 3.61 -4.31
C PRO A 27 9.06 2.76 -4.34
N LEU A 28 7.90 3.39 -4.10
CA LEU A 28 6.60 2.72 -4.13
C LEU A 28 6.37 1.90 -5.40
N LYS A 29 6.81 2.40 -6.57
CA LYS A 29 6.69 1.68 -7.84
C LYS A 29 7.37 0.30 -7.80
N VAL A 30 8.56 0.23 -7.19
CA VAL A 30 9.33 -1.01 -7.04
C VAL A 30 8.63 -1.97 -6.09
N LEU A 31 8.07 -1.44 -4.99
CA LEU A 31 7.27 -2.24 -4.04
C LEU A 31 6.03 -2.82 -4.72
N LEU A 32 5.31 -2.02 -5.49
CA LEU A 32 4.13 -2.48 -6.24
C LEU A 32 4.47 -3.58 -7.24
N GLU A 33 5.54 -3.40 -8.02
CA GLU A 33 6.01 -4.41 -8.96
C GLU A 33 6.42 -5.71 -8.24
N LYS A 34 7.12 -5.61 -7.11
CA LYS A 34 7.52 -6.76 -6.27
C LYS A 34 6.33 -7.55 -5.75
N HIS A 35 5.24 -6.87 -5.40
CA HIS A 35 3.99 -7.48 -4.92
C HIS A 35 3.00 -7.84 -6.05
N GLY A 36 3.40 -7.68 -7.31
CA GLY A 36 2.58 -8.02 -8.49
C GLY A 36 1.42 -7.06 -8.74
N PHE A 37 1.50 -5.84 -8.22
CA PHE A 37 0.47 -4.81 -8.35
C PHE A 37 0.75 -3.93 -9.58
N THR A 38 0.10 -4.26 -10.70
CA THR A 38 0.30 -3.55 -11.97
C THR A 38 -0.57 -2.29 -12.10
N ASN A 39 -1.69 -2.21 -11.38
CA ASN A 39 -2.65 -1.12 -11.50
C ASN A 39 -2.45 -0.04 -10.41
N TYR A 40 -1.63 0.95 -10.72
CA TYR A 40 -1.36 2.08 -9.81
C TYR A 40 -2.62 2.89 -9.44
N LYS A 41 -3.58 3.04 -10.35
CA LYS A 41 -4.83 3.79 -10.07
C LYS A 41 -5.67 3.09 -9.01
N LEU A 42 -5.79 1.77 -9.14
CA LEU A 42 -6.50 0.95 -8.16
C LEU A 42 -5.80 1.02 -6.79
N PHE A 43 -4.47 0.84 -6.77
CA PHE A 43 -3.69 0.95 -5.54
C PHE A 43 -3.92 2.31 -4.87
N ARG A 44 -3.79 3.42 -5.61
CA ARG A 44 -3.96 4.76 -5.06
C ARG A 44 -5.34 4.97 -4.47
N LYS A 45 -6.40 4.46 -5.12
CA LYS A 45 -7.77 4.54 -4.60
C LYS A 45 -7.90 3.75 -3.30
N MET A 46 -7.47 2.49 -3.29
CA MET A 46 -7.55 1.63 -2.10
C MET A 46 -6.70 2.18 -0.94
N PHE A 47 -5.53 2.72 -1.25
CA PHE A 47 -4.64 3.35 -0.27
C PHE A 47 -5.31 4.58 0.36
N TYR A 48 -5.92 5.44 -0.45
CA TYR A 48 -6.63 6.61 0.05
C TYR A 48 -7.89 6.25 0.83
N GLU A 49 -8.61 5.21 0.42
CA GLU A 49 -9.78 4.70 1.17
C GLU A 49 -9.41 4.17 2.56
N GLN A 50 -8.25 3.53 2.70
CA GLN A 50 -7.78 2.97 3.98
C GLN A 50 -7.08 4.00 4.88
N PHE A 51 -6.21 4.85 4.32
CA PHE A 51 -5.30 5.70 5.09
C PHE A 51 -5.62 7.19 4.97
N ALA A 52 -6.49 7.59 4.05
CA ALA A 52 -6.79 8.99 3.73
C ALA A 52 -5.54 9.88 3.49
N THR A 53 -4.40 9.27 3.18
CA THR A 53 -3.11 9.94 2.97
C THR A 53 -2.39 9.35 1.76
N THR A 54 -1.24 9.91 1.38
CA THR A 54 -0.41 9.39 0.31
C THR A 54 0.70 8.46 0.87
N PRO A 55 1.20 7.50 0.09
CA PRO A 55 2.29 6.61 0.51
C PRO A 55 3.56 7.37 0.94
N GLY A 56 3.87 8.50 0.28
CA GLY A 56 5.02 9.34 0.64
C GLY A 56 4.83 10.00 2.00
N GLU A 57 3.64 10.56 2.27
CA GLU A 57 3.31 11.11 3.59
C GLU A 57 3.25 10.03 4.66
N TYR A 58 2.71 8.85 4.34
CA TYR A 58 2.69 7.72 5.26
C TYR A 58 4.11 7.28 5.66
N ARG A 59 5.04 7.20 4.70
CA ARG A 59 6.46 6.95 4.98
C ARG A 59 7.05 8.03 5.89
N LYS A 60 6.76 9.30 5.61
CA LYS A 60 7.25 10.42 6.42
C LYS A 60 6.71 10.37 7.85
N ASN A 61 5.43 10.10 8.04
CA ASN A 61 4.82 9.99 9.36
C ASN A 61 5.33 8.78 10.14
N ALA A 62 5.54 7.64 9.47
CA ALA A 62 6.13 6.45 10.08
C ALA A 62 7.57 6.70 10.56
N ALA A 63 8.37 7.47 9.79
CA ALA A 63 9.74 7.82 10.17
C ALA A 63 9.82 8.90 11.29
N VAL A 64 8.74 9.63 11.55
CA VAL A 64 8.67 10.69 12.59
C VAL A 64 8.18 10.16 13.95
N SER A 65 7.84 8.87 14.03
CA SER A 65 7.31 8.24 15.25
C SER A 65 8.40 7.67 16.19
N ASP A 66 9.67 8.04 16.00
CA ASP A 66 10.81 7.71 16.88
C ASP A 66 11.24 8.93 17.70
#